data_AF-A0A7C7GT70-F1
#
_entry.id   AF-A0A7C7GT70-F1
#
_cell.length_a   1.000
_cell.length_b   1.000
_cell.length_c   1.000
_cell.angle_alpha   90.00
_cell.angle_beta   90.00
_cell.angle_gamma   90.00
#
_symmetry.space_group_name_H-M   'P 1'
#
loop_
_entity.id
_entity.type
_entity.pdbx_description
1 polymer ?
#
loop_
_entity_poly.entity_id
_entity_poly.type
_entity_poly.pdbx_seq_one_letter_code
_entity_poly.pdbx_strand_id
1 'polypeptide(L)'
;MATFKTEASIGNKEDLASFISMITRDETPFASSIGNTKAKAVFHEWQTDELAAPGANAQSEGADYSNTTTLAPTVRMGNYTQILAKEIKVSKTLDSISKAGRASEFAYQMKKKGTELKRDLEHALVGSRQVTNGSGGQTSANAGRTMGGVQSWINGTSTWDNDASVAAFATGTADGTSVVAVGTAATFSLSAVDEVMQKIYEEGGKAGTLMMAPGVKRSFSSAAQGTTNVRRNIDDKGK
;
A
#
# COMPACT_ATOMS: atom_id res chain seq x y z
N MET A 1 -17.37 43.63 -50.92
CA MET A 1 -17.84 42.23 -50.98
C MET A 1 -17.98 41.74 -49.54
N ALA A 2 -19.19 41.37 -49.10
CA ALA A 2 -19.41 40.94 -47.72
C ALA A 2 -19.01 39.47 -47.57
N THR A 3 -18.06 39.18 -46.70
CA THR A 3 -17.61 37.82 -46.43
C THR A 3 -18.63 37.12 -45.53
N PHE A 4 -19.21 36.03 -46.02
CA PHE A 4 -20.09 35.18 -45.22
C PHE A 4 -19.24 34.50 -44.12
N LYS A 5 -19.57 34.75 -42.85
CA LYS A 5 -18.81 34.28 -41.70
C LYS A 5 -19.39 32.98 -41.17
N THR A 6 -18.54 32.15 -40.58
CA THR A 6 -18.94 30.92 -39.87
C THR A 6 -19.99 31.18 -38.79
N GLU A 7 -19.97 32.35 -38.16
CA GLU A 7 -20.97 32.78 -37.17
C GLU A 7 -22.38 32.97 -37.73
N ALA A 8 -22.52 33.23 -39.04
CA ALA A 8 -23.81 33.35 -39.74
C ALA A 8 -24.26 32.04 -40.40
N SER A 9 -23.42 30.99 -40.34
CA SER A 9 -23.68 29.68 -40.93
C SER A 9 -24.43 28.78 -39.96
N ILE A 10 -25.66 28.43 -40.30
CA ILE A 10 -26.50 27.47 -39.56
C ILE A 10 -26.14 26.06 -40.05
N GLY A 11 -25.76 25.17 -39.13
CA GLY A 11 -25.41 23.77 -39.44
C GLY A 11 -23.92 23.44 -39.40
N ASN A 12 -23.07 24.31 -38.84
CA ASN A 12 -21.67 23.97 -38.56
C ASN A 12 -21.61 22.78 -37.58
N LYS A 13 -20.87 21.73 -37.96
CA LYS A 13 -20.71 20.52 -37.13
C LYS A 13 -19.85 20.83 -35.90
N GLU A 14 -20.25 20.32 -34.74
CA GLU A 14 -19.45 20.45 -33.52
C GLU A 14 -18.11 19.70 -33.67
N ASP A 15 -17.02 20.37 -33.31
CA ASP A 15 -15.70 19.76 -33.20
C ASP A 15 -15.52 19.19 -31.80
N LEU A 16 -15.27 17.88 -31.73
CA LEU A 16 -15.11 17.14 -30.48
C LEU A 16 -13.75 16.46 -30.47
N ALA A 17 -13.00 16.68 -29.38
CA ALA A 17 -11.72 16.02 -29.17
C ALA A 17 -11.85 14.50 -29.28
N SER A 18 -10.97 13.88 -30.07
CA SER A 18 -11.03 12.45 -30.39
C SER A 18 -10.45 11.54 -29.31
N PHE A 19 -10.11 12.06 -28.12
CA PHE A 19 -9.59 11.27 -27.00
C PHE A 19 -10.18 11.71 -25.66
N ILE A 20 -10.25 10.78 -24.73
CA ILE A 20 -10.67 11.03 -23.34
C ILE A 20 -9.44 10.82 -22.46
N SER A 21 -8.96 11.88 -21.80
CA SER A 21 -7.89 11.79 -20.80
C SER A 21 -8.47 11.52 -19.42
N MET A 22 -7.80 10.66 -18.65
CA MET A 22 -8.16 10.41 -17.26
C MET A 22 -7.41 11.41 -16.38
N ILE A 23 -8.15 12.23 -15.62
CA ILE A 23 -7.57 13.27 -14.74
C ILE A 23 -7.31 12.70 -13.34
N THR A 24 -7.93 11.58 -13.00
CA THR A 24 -7.78 10.92 -11.70
C THR A 24 -6.54 10.04 -11.67
N ARG A 25 -5.87 10.00 -10.51
CA ARG A 25 -4.73 9.11 -10.26
C ARG A 25 -5.13 7.66 -10.50
N ASP A 26 -4.44 6.97 -11.38
CA ASP A 26 -4.63 5.57 -11.75
C ASP A 26 -3.56 4.64 -11.12
N GLU A 27 -2.53 5.23 -10.53
CA GLU A 27 -1.40 4.52 -9.92
C GLU A 27 -1.78 3.70 -8.67
N THR A 28 -1.20 2.52 -8.58
CA THR A 28 -1.25 1.61 -7.43
C THR A 28 0.17 1.26 -6.99
N PRO A 29 0.88 2.18 -6.29
CA PRO A 29 2.31 2.05 -6.04
C PRO A 29 2.66 0.83 -5.20
N PHE A 30 1.87 0.50 -4.17
CA PHE A 30 2.15 -0.65 -3.31
C PHE A 30 1.95 -1.96 -4.08
N ALA A 31 0.78 -2.15 -4.70
CA ALA A 31 0.46 -3.36 -5.45
C ALA A 31 1.42 -3.59 -6.64
N SER A 32 1.97 -2.53 -7.23
CA SER A 32 2.95 -2.64 -8.32
C SER A 32 4.37 -2.92 -7.84
N SER A 33 4.68 -2.62 -6.57
CA SER A 33 6.03 -2.83 -6.00
C SER A 33 6.26 -4.24 -5.48
N ILE A 34 5.18 -4.98 -5.20
CA ILE A 34 5.24 -6.33 -4.65
C ILE A 34 5.09 -7.39 -5.74
N GLY A 35 5.69 -8.56 -5.52
CA GLY A 35 5.50 -9.72 -6.39
C GLY A 35 4.09 -10.31 -6.26
N ASN A 36 3.67 -11.07 -7.27
CA ASN A 36 2.42 -11.83 -7.23
C ASN A 36 2.68 -13.33 -7.32
N THR A 37 1.80 -14.11 -6.70
CA THR A 37 1.79 -15.57 -6.79
C THR A 37 0.35 -16.07 -6.79
N LYS A 38 0.12 -17.26 -7.34
CA LYS A 38 -1.21 -17.85 -7.45
C LYS A 38 -1.56 -18.65 -6.22
N ALA A 39 -2.56 -18.21 -5.46
CA ALA A 39 -3.19 -19.02 -4.42
C ALA A 39 -3.99 -20.18 -5.04
N LYS A 40 -3.84 -21.40 -4.49
CA LYS A 40 -4.57 -22.61 -4.93
C LYS A 40 -5.80 -22.94 -4.08
N ALA A 41 -6.01 -22.20 -2.98
CA ALA A 41 -7.12 -22.36 -2.06
C ALA A 41 -7.65 -20.99 -1.62
N VAL A 42 -8.86 -20.96 -1.07
CA VAL A 42 -9.50 -19.72 -0.56
C VAL A 42 -8.70 -19.14 0.60
N PHE A 43 -8.17 -20.00 1.46
CA PHE A 43 -7.22 -19.68 2.52
C PHE A 43 -5.84 -20.12 2.06
N HIS A 44 -4.91 -19.17 1.93
CA HIS A 44 -3.53 -19.44 1.57
C HIS A 44 -2.67 -19.44 2.83
N GLU A 45 -1.89 -20.49 3.03
CA GLU A 45 -1.11 -20.68 4.24
C GLU A 45 0.35 -20.95 3.88
N TRP A 46 1.23 -20.47 4.76
CA TRP A 46 2.67 -20.70 4.70
C TRP A 46 3.20 -20.95 6.11
N GLN A 47 4.42 -21.44 6.20
CA GLN A 47 5.10 -21.68 7.48
C GLN A 47 6.27 -20.71 7.63
N THR A 48 6.45 -20.20 8.84
CA THR A 48 7.58 -19.35 9.22
C THR A 48 8.41 -20.05 10.27
N ASP A 49 9.71 -19.77 10.25
CA ASP A 49 10.67 -20.27 11.22
C ASP A 49 11.66 -19.16 11.55
N GLU A 50 12.24 -19.22 12.75
CA GLU A 50 13.17 -18.21 13.25
C GLU A 50 14.46 -18.89 13.70
N LEU A 51 15.59 -18.27 13.35
CA LEU A 51 16.88 -18.73 13.84
C LEU A 51 17.05 -18.32 15.30
N ALA A 52 17.68 -19.18 16.09
CA ALA A 52 18.07 -18.80 17.45
C ALA A 52 18.98 -17.57 17.44
N ALA A 53 18.78 -16.68 18.41
CA ALA A 53 19.63 -15.52 18.61
C ALA A 53 21.10 -15.94 18.77
N PRO A 54 22.06 -15.14 18.28
CA PRO A 54 23.48 -15.45 18.43
C PRO A 54 23.86 -15.48 19.92
N GLY A 55 24.59 -16.52 20.32
CA GLY A 55 25.03 -16.73 21.70
C GLY A 55 26.42 -17.35 21.77
N ALA A 56 26.98 -17.40 22.98
CA ALA A 56 28.25 -18.08 23.22
C ALA A 56 28.11 -19.57 22.87
N ASN A 57 28.98 -20.06 21.99
CA ASN A 57 28.97 -21.43 21.50
C ASN A 57 30.35 -22.10 21.61
N ALA A 58 31.14 -21.72 22.62
CA ALA A 58 32.41 -22.38 22.89
C ALA A 58 32.13 -23.75 23.54
N GLN A 59 32.52 -24.82 22.84
CA GLN A 59 32.41 -26.19 23.34
C GLN A 59 33.79 -26.72 23.74
N SER A 60 33.85 -27.52 24.81
CA SER A 60 35.08 -28.21 25.19
C SER A 60 35.46 -29.26 24.15
N GLU A 61 36.76 -29.48 23.97
CA GLU A 61 37.26 -30.58 23.14
C GLU A 61 36.77 -31.92 23.70
N GLY A 62 36.12 -32.74 22.87
CA GLY A 62 35.51 -34.01 23.27
C GLY A 62 34.11 -33.91 23.89
N ALA A 63 33.45 -32.75 23.84
CA ALA A 63 32.06 -32.63 24.28
C ALA A 63 31.09 -33.40 23.36
N ASP A 64 30.30 -34.29 23.95
CA ASP A 64 29.22 -35.00 23.27
C ASP A 64 28.00 -34.09 23.03
N TYR A 65 27.23 -34.39 21.99
CA TYR A 65 25.98 -33.68 21.69
C TYR A 65 24.93 -33.95 22.77
N SER A 66 24.34 -32.89 23.32
CA SER A 66 23.22 -33.04 24.25
C SER A 66 21.93 -33.39 23.51
N ASN A 67 21.25 -34.45 23.96
CA ASN A 67 19.93 -34.83 23.45
C ASN A 67 18.78 -34.00 24.07
N THR A 68 19.09 -32.97 24.87
CA THR A 68 18.12 -32.07 25.50
C THR A 68 17.85 -30.79 24.71
N THR A 69 18.52 -30.60 23.57
CA THR A 69 18.29 -29.45 22.69
C THR A 69 16.87 -29.49 22.14
N THR A 70 16.05 -28.51 22.51
CA THR A 70 14.67 -28.38 22.04
C THR A 70 14.68 -27.70 20.67
N LEU A 71 14.17 -28.38 19.65
CA LEU A 71 13.94 -27.81 18.32
C LEU A 71 12.57 -27.14 18.30
N ALA A 72 12.53 -25.83 18.03
CA ALA A 72 11.28 -25.13 17.87
C ALA A 72 10.58 -25.59 16.56
N PRO A 73 9.29 -25.94 16.59
CA PRO A 73 8.54 -26.22 15.38
C PRO A 73 8.20 -24.92 14.64
N THR A 74 8.07 -25.00 13.32
CA THR A 74 7.61 -23.89 12.48
C THR A 74 6.21 -23.42 12.89
N VAL A 75 5.94 -22.12 12.77
CA VAL A 75 4.62 -21.52 13.01
C VAL A 75 3.87 -21.41 11.68
N ARG A 76 2.55 -21.67 11.69
CA ARG A 76 1.70 -21.56 10.49
C ARG A 76 1.01 -20.20 10.47
N MET A 77 1.09 -19.51 9.34
CA MET A 77 0.39 -18.25 9.06
C MET A 77 -0.52 -18.42 7.85
N GLY A 78 -1.53 -17.55 7.71
CA GLY A 78 -2.39 -17.62 6.54
C GLY A 78 -3.24 -16.38 6.29
N ASN A 79 -3.68 -16.24 5.04
CA ASN A 79 -4.49 -15.13 4.58
C ASN A 79 -5.65 -15.62 3.70
N TYR A 80 -6.82 -15.00 3.83
CA TYR A 80 -7.95 -15.27 2.95
C TYR A 80 -7.84 -14.49 1.65
N THR A 81 -8.35 -15.08 0.57
CA THR A 81 -8.56 -14.38 -0.70
C THR A 81 -9.87 -13.57 -0.65
N GLN A 82 -9.84 -12.39 -1.28
CA GLN A 82 -11.00 -11.49 -1.38
C GLN A 82 -11.48 -11.39 -2.82
N ILE A 83 -12.80 -11.31 -3.00
CA ILE A 83 -13.42 -11.02 -4.28
C ILE A 83 -13.61 -9.50 -4.38
N LEU A 84 -13.04 -8.90 -5.42
CA LEU A 84 -13.25 -7.50 -5.79
C LEU A 84 -14.04 -7.49 -7.10
N ALA A 85 -15.12 -6.73 -7.16
CA ALA A 85 -15.97 -6.64 -8.35
C ALA A 85 -16.41 -5.21 -8.62
N LYS A 86 -16.46 -4.84 -9.90
CA LYS A 86 -17.18 -3.66 -10.40
C LYS A 86 -18.01 -4.07 -11.60
N GLU A 87 -19.25 -3.63 -11.62
CA GLU A 87 -20.21 -3.97 -12.66
C GLU A 87 -20.26 -2.90 -13.74
N ILE A 88 -20.48 -3.33 -14.99
CA ILE A 88 -20.65 -2.48 -16.15
C ILE A 88 -21.86 -2.99 -16.93
N LYS A 89 -22.72 -2.07 -17.36
CA LYS A 89 -23.84 -2.37 -18.25
C LYS A 89 -23.90 -1.30 -19.34
N VAL A 90 -23.85 -1.74 -20.60
CA VAL A 90 -23.92 -0.87 -21.78
C VAL A 90 -24.99 -1.40 -22.72
N SER A 91 -25.82 -0.51 -23.26
CA SER A 91 -26.83 -0.88 -24.26
C SER A 91 -26.16 -1.19 -25.61
N LYS A 92 -26.61 -2.26 -26.28
CA LYS A 92 -26.07 -2.64 -27.61
C LYS A 92 -26.26 -1.54 -28.66
N THR A 93 -27.38 -0.82 -28.60
CA THR A 93 -27.64 0.31 -29.50
C THR A 93 -26.70 1.47 -29.23
N LEU A 94 -26.36 1.72 -27.96
CA LEU A 94 -25.35 2.73 -27.63
C LEU A 94 -24.01 2.31 -28.21
N ASP A 95 -23.62 1.04 -28.08
CA ASP A 95 -22.32 0.58 -28.56
C ASP A 95 -22.19 0.55 -30.09
N SER A 96 -23.29 0.38 -30.84
CA SER A 96 -23.28 0.36 -32.31
C SER A 96 -23.28 1.73 -32.98
N ILE A 97 -23.69 2.80 -32.29
CA ILE A 97 -23.72 4.17 -32.86
C ILE A 97 -22.30 4.78 -32.86
N SER A 98 -21.99 5.62 -33.85
CA SER A 98 -20.74 6.40 -33.89
C SER A 98 -20.67 7.38 -32.70
N LYS A 99 -19.58 7.32 -31.94
CA LYS A 99 -19.34 8.16 -30.76
C LYS A 99 -18.11 9.02 -31.01
N ALA A 100 -18.14 10.26 -30.53
CA ALA A 100 -16.93 11.06 -30.45
C ALA A 100 -16.01 10.53 -29.33
N GLY A 101 -14.71 10.45 -29.61
CA GLY A 101 -13.67 10.17 -28.63
C GLY A 101 -13.51 8.71 -28.17
N ARG A 102 -14.28 7.75 -28.72
CA ARG A 102 -14.16 6.32 -28.40
C ARG A 102 -14.83 5.42 -29.43
N ALA A 103 -14.19 4.30 -29.76
CA ALA A 103 -14.73 3.31 -30.69
C ALA A 103 -15.83 2.43 -30.07
N SER A 104 -15.68 2.05 -28.80
CA SER A 104 -16.67 1.28 -28.03
C SER A 104 -16.84 1.90 -26.64
N GLU A 105 -18.10 2.08 -26.22
CA GLU A 105 -18.41 2.52 -24.86
C GLU A 105 -18.07 1.41 -23.86
N PHE A 106 -18.32 0.16 -24.23
CA PHE A 106 -18.04 -0.98 -23.37
C PHE A 106 -16.55 -1.08 -23.06
N ALA A 107 -15.68 -0.98 -24.05
CA ALA A 107 -14.23 -1.00 -23.85
C ALA A 107 -13.74 0.15 -22.96
N TYR A 108 -14.31 1.35 -23.14
CA TYR A 108 -13.97 2.51 -22.31
C TYR A 108 -14.38 2.30 -20.84
N GLN A 109 -15.62 1.88 -20.59
CA GLN A 109 -16.09 1.62 -19.23
C GLN A 109 -15.35 0.43 -18.60
N MET A 110 -14.99 -0.59 -19.39
CA MET A 110 -14.17 -1.72 -18.93
C MET A 110 -12.79 -1.26 -18.46
N LYS A 111 -12.10 -0.42 -19.26
CA LYS A 111 -10.82 0.15 -18.84
C LYS A 111 -10.97 0.98 -17.57
N LYS A 112 -11.99 1.86 -17.52
CA LYS A 112 -12.24 2.72 -16.37
C LYS A 112 -12.49 1.91 -15.10
N LYS A 113 -13.44 0.97 -15.13
CA LYS A 113 -13.76 0.12 -13.97
C LYS A 113 -12.64 -0.84 -13.61
N GLY A 114 -11.86 -1.32 -14.58
CA GLY A 114 -10.66 -2.09 -14.33
C GLY A 114 -9.60 -1.29 -13.55
N THR A 115 -9.36 -0.03 -13.93
CA THR A 115 -8.46 0.86 -13.19
C THR A 115 -9.00 1.18 -11.80
N GLU A 116 -10.30 1.46 -11.67
CA GLU A 116 -10.92 1.66 -10.36
C GLU A 116 -10.80 0.40 -9.48
N LEU A 117 -10.95 -0.79 -10.03
CA LEU A 117 -10.83 -2.06 -9.31
C LEU A 117 -9.40 -2.29 -8.80
N LYS A 118 -8.38 -1.93 -9.58
CA LYS A 118 -6.98 -1.95 -9.12
C LYS A 118 -6.77 -0.99 -7.95
N ARG A 119 -7.40 0.19 -7.97
CA ARG A 119 -7.35 1.14 -6.86
C ARG A 119 -8.07 0.63 -5.61
N ASP A 120 -9.16 -0.10 -5.78
CA ASP A 120 -9.84 -0.75 -4.65
C ASP A 120 -8.95 -1.83 -4.01
N LEU A 121 -8.18 -2.59 -4.83
CA LEU A 121 -7.17 -3.52 -4.32
C LEU A 121 -6.08 -2.79 -3.52
N GLU A 122 -5.53 -1.69 -4.04
CA GLU A 122 -4.56 -0.85 -3.32
C GLU A 122 -5.15 -0.36 -1.99
N HIS A 123 -6.41 0.08 -1.99
CA HIS A 123 -7.10 0.50 -0.77
C HIS A 123 -7.24 -0.64 0.24
N ALA A 124 -7.57 -1.86 -0.19
CA ALA A 124 -7.60 -3.04 0.68
C ALA A 124 -6.23 -3.40 1.25
N LEU A 125 -5.16 -3.24 0.46
CA LEU A 125 -3.79 -3.58 0.85
C LEU A 125 -3.17 -2.59 1.83
N VAL A 126 -3.36 -1.28 1.63
CA VAL A 126 -2.68 -0.24 2.42
C VAL A 126 -3.59 0.86 2.96
N GLY A 127 -4.82 1.00 2.48
CA GLY A 127 -5.68 2.14 2.79
C GLY A 127 -6.69 1.90 3.93
N SER A 128 -7.19 0.67 4.08
CA SER A 128 -8.30 0.36 4.98
C SER A 128 -7.91 -0.31 6.29
N ARG A 129 -6.61 -0.62 6.49
CA ARG A 129 -6.12 -1.41 7.64
C ARG A 129 -6.91 -2.72 7.80
N GLN A 130 -7.16 -3.38 6.68
CA GLN A 130 -8.00 -4.57 6.61
C GLN A 130 -7.34 -5.76 7.30
N VAL A 131 -8.13 -6.54 8.06
CA VAL A 131 -7.70 -7.83 8.62
C VAL A 131 -8.25 -8.99 7.80
N THR A 132 -7.56 -10.13 7.88
CA THR A 132 -8.00 -11.37 7.27
C THR A 132 -9.28 -11.86 7.94
N ASN A 133 -10.32 -12.15 7.16
CA ASN A 133 -11.57 -12.68 7.69
C ASN A 133 -12.16 -13.71 6.71
N GLY A 134 -12.30 -14.94 7.21
CA GLY A 134 -12.91 -16.05 6.49
C GLY A 134 -14.44 -16.03 6.48
N SER A 135 -15.03 -15.16 7.29
CA SER A 135 -16.48 -14.98 7.37
C SER A 135 -16.96 -14.08 6.24
N GLY A 136 -18.09 -14.44 5.64
CA GLY A 136 -18.78 -13.59 4.69
C GLY A 136 -20.08 -14.21 4.24
N GLY A 137 -21.12 -13.40 4.16
CA GLY A 137 -22.47 -13.81 3.79
C GLY A 137 -23.13 -12.80 2.87
N GLN A 138 -24.12 -13.22 2.10
CA GLN A 138 -24.89 -12.34 1.21
C GLN A 138 -25.91 -11.48 1.98
N THR A 139 -25.62 -11.14 3.24
CA THR A 139 -26.57 -10.45 4.13
C THR A 139 -26.47 -8.93 4.01
N SER A 140 -25.39 -8.39 3.44
CA SER A 140 -25.20 -6.94 3.21
C SER A 140 -24.12 -6.67 2.15
N ALA A 141 -24.15 -5.47 1.55
CA ALA A 141 -23.08 -5.01 0.67
C ALA A 141 -21.73 -5.00 1.43
N ASN A 142 -20.64 -5.41 0.76
CA ASN A 142 -19.30 -5.51 1.33
C ASN A 142 -19.16 -6.47 2.55
N ALA A 143 -20.12 -7.37 2.78
CA ALA A 143 -20.05 -8.38 3.84
C ALA A 143 -19.36 -9.69 3.39
N GLY A 144 -18.52 -9.61 2.36
CA GLY A 144 -17.73 -10.73 1.87
C GLY A 144 -16.48 -10.97 2.71
N ARG A 145 -15.81 -12.09 2.44
CA ARG A 145 -14.49 -12.40 3.00
C ARG A 145 -13.48 -11.30 2.66
N THR A 146 -12.60 -11.00 3.61
CA THR A 146 -11.57 -9.96 3.46
C THR A 146 -10.17 -10.56 3.57
N MET A 147 -9.25 -10.04 2.77
CA MET A 147 -7.82 -10.35 2.90
C MET A 147 -7.15 -9.42 3.92
N GLY A 148 -6.15 -9.90 4.66
CA GLY A 148 -5.32 -9.04 5.50
C GLY A 148 -4.44 -8.13 4.65
N GLY A 149 -4.53 -6.81 4.87
CA GLY A 149 -3.65 -5.80 4.28
C GLY A 149 -2.29 -5.74 4.99
N VAL A 150 -1.33 -4.97 4.48
CA VAL A 150 0.04 -4.96 5.02
C VAL A 150 0.09 -4.60 6.50
N GLN A 151 -0.80 -3.71 6.97
CA GLN A 151 -0.81 -3.28 8.37
C GLN A 151 -1.19 -4.39 9.35
N SER A 152 -1.89 -5.44 8.91
CA SER A 152 -2.21 -6.58 9.79
C SER A 152 -1.03 -7.54 9.97
N TRP A 153 0.02 -7.37 9.17
CA TRP A 153 1.26 -8.14 9.20
C TRP A 153 2.41 -7.38 9.86
N ILE A 154 2.14 -6.19 10.42
CA ILE A 154 3.13 -5.39 11.12
C ILE A 154 2.91 -5.59 12.63
N ASN A 155 3.97 -5.98 13.33
CA ASN A 155 3.94 -6.08 14.78
C ASN A 155 3.78 -4.68 15.38
N GLY A 156 2.93 -4.59 16.39
CA GLY A 156 2.78 -3.39 17.19
C GLY A 156 4.07 -2.74 17.67
N THR A 157 5.02 -3.55 18.12
CA THR A 157 6.33 -3.09 18.62
C THR A 157 7.25 -2.53 17.53
N SER A 158 7.02 -2.92 16.27
CA SER A 158 7.78 -2.45 15.10
C SER A 158 7.24 -1.14 14.52
N THR A 159 6.32 -0.47 15.21
CA THR A 159 5.81 0.85 14.84
C THR A 159 6.37 1.94 15.76
N TRP A 160 6.28 3.20 15.31
CA TRP A 160 6.71 4.37 16.08
C TRP A 160 5.52 5.14 16.64
N ASP A 161 5.61 5.51 17.93
CA ASP A 161 4.72 6.43 18.64
C ASP A 161 5.55 7.58 19.24
N ASN A 162 5.00 8.80 19.25
CA ASN A 162 5.62 9.93 19.95
C ASN A 162 5.34 9.93 21.46
N ASP A 163 4.40 9.11 21.94
CA ASP A 163 3.99 9.13 23.34
C ASP A 163 4.37 7.82 24.06
N ALA A 164 5.49 7.84 24.78
CA ALA A 164 5.93 6.72 25.62
C ALA A 164 4.96 6.41 26.78
N SER A 165 3.96 7.27 27.04
CA SER A 165 3.01 7.11 28.16
C SER A 165 1.73 6.33 27.81
N VAL A 166 1.47 6.05 26.53
CA VAL A 166 0.33 5.24 26.09
C VAL A 166 0.81 4.19 25.11
N ALA A 167 0.66 2.91 25.44
CA ALA A 167 1.02 1.77 24.59
C ALA A 167 0.08 1.62 23.38
N ALA A 168 -0.17 2.69 22.61
CA ALA A 168 -1.19 2.76 21.57
C ALA A 168 -0.94 1.83 20.39
N PHE A 169 0.23 1.17 20.36
CA PHE A 169 0.60 0.29 19.27
C PHE A 169 0.84 -1.17 19.66
N ALA A 170 0.71 -1.58 20.93
CA ALA A 170 1.15 -2.93 21.35
C ALA A 170 0.23 -4.12 20.98
N THR A 171 -0.90 -3.90 20.28
CA THR A 171 -1.94 -4.93 20.10
C THR A 171 -1.89 -5.70 18.78
N GLY A 172 -1.00 -5.35 17.84
CA GLY A 172 -0.89 -6.02 16.55
C GLY A 172 -0.09 -7.32 16.62
N THR A 173 -0.70 -8.45 16.26
CA THR A 173 -0.12 -9.80 16.37
C THR A 173 0.80 -10.15 15.18
N ALA A 174 0.80 -9.34 14.13
CA ALA A 174 1.54 -9.58 12.88
C ALA A 174 1.20 -10.89 12.15
N ASP A 175 0.00 -11.44 12.37
CA ASP A 175 -0.47 -12.70 11.80
C ASP A 175 -1.64 -12.52 10.80
N GLY A 176 -1.97 -11.27 10.47
CA GLY A 176 -3.07 -10.92 9.59
C GLY A 176 -4.43 -10.75 10.29
N THR A 177 -4.58 -11.15 11.56
CA THR A 177 -5.89 -11.20 12.26
C THR A 177 -6.22 -9.93 13.03
N SER A 178 -5.21 -9.13 13.36
CA SER A 178 -5.35 -7.86 14.07
C SER A 178 -4.57 -6.77 13.36
N VAL A 179 -5.00 -5.52 13.54
CA VAL A 179 -4.17 -4.36 13.23
C VAL A 179 -3.87 -3.64 14.51
N VAL A 180 -2.73 -2.98 14.51
CA VAL A 180 -2.34 -2.08 15.58
C VAL A 180 -3.42 -1.02 15.80
N ALA A 181 -3.69 -0.58 17.03
CA ALA A 181 -4.64 0.50 17.27
C ALA A 181 -4.13 1.85 16.71
N VAL A 182 -5.02 2.80 16.49
CA VAL A 182 -4.64 4.15 16.05
C VAL A 182 -4.42 5.00 17.31
N GLY A 183 -3.16 5.33 17.60
CA GLY A 183 -2.82 6.30 18.63
C GLY A 183 -3.08 7.75 18.19
N THR A 184 -2.72 8.70 19.06
CA THR A 184 -2.78 10.13 18.75
C THR A 184 -1.83 10.47 17.60
N ALA A 185 -2.28 11.30 16.66
CA ALA A 185 -1.46 11.67 15.50
C ALA A 185 -0.20 12.44 15.94
N ALA A 186 0.97 11.83 15.73
CA ALA A 186 2.26 12.45 15.96
C ALA A 186 2.68 13.39 14.80
N THR A 187 3.48 14.41 15.11
CA THR A 187 4.15 15.19 14.07
C THR A 187 5.25 14.34 13.42
N PHE A 188 5.35 14.38 12.10
CA PHE A 188 6.41 13.66 11.37
C PHE A 188 7.81 14.17 11.77
N SER A 189 8.72 13.28 12.14
CA SER A 189 10.13 13.59 12.40
C SER A 189 11.05 12.62 11.64
N LEU A 190 12.28 13.03 11.34
CA LEU A 190 13.29 12.11 10.76
C LEU A 190 13.77 11.09 11.79
N SER A 191 13.83 11.47 13.08
CA SER A 191 14.19 10.54 14.17
C SER A 191 13.23 9.34 14.25
N ALA A 192 11.94 9.54 13.96
CA ALA A 192 10.95 8.48 13.89
C ALA A 192 11.28 7.45 12.80
N VAL A 193 11.78 7.93 11.66
CA VAL A 193 12.17 7.07 10.54
C VAL A 193 13.42 6.28 10.93
N ASP A 194 14.42 6.93 11.52
CA ASP A 194 15.67 6.30 11.93
C ASP A 194 15.43 5.22 13.00
N GLU A 195 14.54 5.46 13.96
CA GLU A 195 14.18 4.45 14.96
C GLU A 195 13.51 3.22 14.34
N VAL A 196 12.53 3.42 13.45
CA VAL A 196 11.87 2.29 12.78
C VAL A 196 12.87 1.52 11.90
N MET A 197 13.78 2.23 11.23
CA MET A 197 14.84 1.60 10.43
C MET A 197 15.79 0.75 11.28
N GLN A 198 16.16 1.24 12.48
CA GLN A 198 16.97 0.48 13.43
C GLN A 198 16.23 -0.77 13.90
N LYS A 199 14.96 -0.64 14.33
CA LYS A 199 14.14 -1.79 14.75
C LYS A 199 14.02 -2.85 13.66
N ILE A 200 13.78 -2.42 12.42
CA ILE A 200 13.71 -3.35 11.27
C ILE A 200 15.04 -4.09 11.11
N TYR A 201 16.18 -3.41 11.27
CA TYR A 201 17.49 -4.04 11.16
C TYR A 201 17.79 -5.01 12.30
N GLU A 202 17.43 -4.66 13.54
CA GLU A 202 17.59 -5.52 14.72
C GLU A 202 16.75 -6.81 14.61
N GLU A 203 15.56 -6.73 14.01
CA GLU A 203 14.71 -7.88 13.66
C GLU A 203 15.17 -8.61 12.37
N GLY A 204 16.36 -8.28 11.83
CA GLY A 204 16.97 -8.95 10.67
C GLY A 204 16.43 -8.51 9.29
N GLY A 205 15.58 -7.49 9.24
CA GLY A 205 15.01 -6.93 8.02
C GLY A 205 15.93 -5.95 7.29
N LYS A 206 15.64 -5.74 5.99
CA LYS A 206 16.32 -4.75 5.14
C LYS A 206 15.30 -3.90 4.41
N ALA A 207 14.87 -2.80 5.02
CA ALA A 207 13.95 -1.87 4.38
C ALA A 207 14.66 -1.07 3.27
N GLY A 208 14.14 -1.17 2.04
CA GLY A 208 14.67 -0.47 0.85
C GLY A 208 13.77 0.63 0.29
N THR A 209 12.49 0.65 0.70
CA THR A 209 11.48 1.55 0.11
C THR A 209 10.62 2.17 1.21
N LEU A 210 10.59 3.51 1.26
CA LEU A 210 9.71 4.27 2.14
C LEU A 210 8.52 4.81 1.33
N MET A 211 7.34 4.26 1.57
CA MET A 211 6.09 4.74 0.99
C MET A 211 5.38 5.69 1.96
N MET A 212 4.86 6.81 1.46
CA MET A 212 4.22 7.83 2.29
C MET A 212 3.10 8.55 1.54
N ALA A 213 2.11 9.05 2.28
CA ALA A 213 1.06 9.89 1.72
C ALA A 213 1.61 11.26 1.27
N PRO A 214 1.00 11.92 0.27
CA PRO A 214 1.50 13.21 -0.25
C PRO A 214 1.68 14.30 0.81
N GLY A 215 0.80 14.35 1.81
CA GLY A 215 0.92 15.28 2.94
C GLY A 215 2.19 15.04 3.75
N VAL A 216 2.44 13.79 4.12
CA VAL A 216 3.64 13.38 4.86
C VAL A 216 4.91 13.59 4.03
N LYS A 217 4.86 13.40 2.70
CA LYS A 217 6.00 13.69 1.81
C LYS A 217 6.43 15.14 1.83
N ARG A 218 5.48 16.08 1.94
CA ARG A 218 5.82 17.50 2.10
C ARG A 218 6.52 17.75 3.43
N SER A 219 6.03 17.17 4.53
CA SER A 219 6.67 17.25 5.84
C SER A 219 8.07 16.63 5.85
N PHE A 220 8.24 15.45 5.22
CA PHE A 220 9.54 14.82 5.02
C PHE A 220 10.51 15.73 4.26
N SER A 221 10.05 16.31 3.14
CA SER A 221 10.91 17.15 2.30
C SER A 221 11.29 18.46 3.00
N SER A 222 10.40 19.00 3.83
CA SER A 222 10.68 20.15 4.68
C SER A 222 11.70 19.80 5.77
N ALA A 223 11.48 18.70 6.49
CA ALA A 223 12.35 18.26 7.58
C ALA A 223 13.75 17.85 7.07
N ALA A 224 13.85 17.25 5.89
CA ALA A 224 15.12 16.85 5.28
C ALA A 224 15.97 18.05 4.77
N GLN A 225 15.36 19.20 4.49
CA GLN A 225 16.08 20.35 3.93
C GLN A 225 16.90 21.11 4.97
N GLY A 226 16.57 21.01 6.27
CA GLY A 226 17.29 21.62 7.39
C GLY A 226 17.40 23.15 7.33
N THR A 227 17.15 23.84 8.43
CA THR A 227 17.23 25.32 8.51
C THR A 227 18.63 25.91 8.30
N THR A 228 19.65 25.08 8.01
CA THR A 228 21.08 25.46 8.08
C THR A 228 21.94 24.92 6.92
N ASN A 229 21.35 24.55 5.79
CA ASN A 229 22.11 24.02 4.64
C ASN A 229 22.82 25.07 3.78
N VAL A 230 22.84 26.33 4.21
CA VAL A 230 23.68 27.37 3.60
C VAL A 230 24.40 28.13 4.71
N ARG A 231 25.34 27.47 5.40
CA ARG A 231 26.48 28.22 5.93
C ARG A 231 27.41 28.46 4.75
N ARG A 232 27.20 29.58 4.04
CA ARG A 232 28.33 30.16 3.30
C ARG A 232 29.37 30.43 4.36
N ASN A 233 30.51 29.78 4.24
CA ASN A 233 31.65 30.02 5.10
C ASN A 233 32.21 31.41 4.72
N ILE A 234 31.47 32.45 5.09
CA ILE A 234 31.92 33.83 4.92
C ILE A 234 32.86 34.05 6.09
N ASP A 235 34.16 34.15 5.79
CA ASP A 235 35.14 34.58 6.77
C ASP A 235 34.83 36.04 7.22
N ASP A 236 35.51 36.52 8.27
CA ASP A 236 35.36 37.88 8.81
C ASP A 236 35.72 39.00 7.79
N LYS A 237 36.03 38.65 6.53
CA LYS A 237 36.31 39.55 5.41
C LYS A 237 35.37 39.40 4.21
N GLY A 238 34.29 38.63 4.31
CA GLY A 238 33.22 38.74 3.32
C GLY A 238 33.53 38.13 1.94
N LYS A 239 34.37 37.09 1.84
CA LYS A 239 34.59 36.34 0.59
C LYS A 239 34.30 34.86 0.74
#